data_AF-A0A024FJF9-F1
#
_entry.id   AF-A0A024FJF9-F1
#
_cell.length_a   1.000
_cell.length_b   1.000
_cell.length_c   1.000
_cell.angle_alpha   90.00
_cell.angle_beta   90.00
_cell.angle_gamma   90.00
#
_symmetry.space_group_name_H-M   'P 1'
#
loop_
_entity.id
_entity.type
_entity.pdbx_description
1 polymer ?
#
loop_
_entity_poly.entity_id
_entity_poly.type
_entity_poly.pdbx_seq_one_letter_code
_entity_poly.pdbx_strand_id
1 'polypeptide(L)'
;MTLNKALSLIFILLILVSCGKEKEANFTLKGSVKGLKKGIVYLQKNGDSTSIIDLDSMVITGQPEFTLKTNIDEPILLYLKLFKNDGEEHYIPFFADKGLTEINTSLKNFNFDAKIIGSKQQVLLDEYTGIMSKFNNQNLELIEANFLAQKAKDSITSDSLNIQSQKLLKRKYSYSIQFALNNNDSEIAPYLALYELPAANPIYIDSVYNGLTDSIKKSFYGKKLNEYINSREAIE
;
A
#
# COMPACT_ATOMS: atom_id res chain seq x y z
N MET A 1 41.00 -52.69 -11.61
CA MET A 1 40.15 -51.65 -12.24
C MET A 1 38.88 -51.39 -11.41
N THR A 2 39.03 -51.16 -10.10
CA THR A 2 37.89 -51.20 -9.15
C THR A 2 37.87 -50.01 -8.18
N LEU A 3 38.98 -49.29 -7.98
CA LEU A 3 39.07 -48.19 -7.03
C LEU A 3 38.49 -46.86 -7.58
N ASN A 4 38.64 -46.58 -8.88
CA ASN A 4 38.09 -45.37 -9.50
C ASN A 4 36.56 -45.39 -9.68
N LYS A 5 35.92 -46.57 -9.65
CA LYS A 5 34.45 -46.67 -9.72
C LYS A 5 33.80 -46.37 -8.37
N ALA A 6 34.44 -46.77 -7.27
CA ALA A 6 33.95 -46.47 -5.92
C ALA A 6 34.02 -44.97 -5.59
N LEU A 7 35.07 -44.27 -6.05
CA LEU A 7 35.21 -42.82 -5.85
C LEU A 7 34.18 -42.01 -6.66
N SER A 8 33.82 -42.49 -7.86
CA SER A 8 32.80 -41.85 -8.71
C SER A 8 31.37 -42.03 -8.16
N LEU A 9 31.09 -43.14 -7.47
CA LEU A 9 29.79 -43.39 -6.80
C LEU A 9 29.59 -42.55 -5.53
N ILE A 10 30.67 -42.22 -4.80
CA ILE A 10 30.60 -41.35 -3.61
C ILE A 10 30.33 -39.89 -4.00
N PHE A 11 30.84 -39.42 -5.15
CA PHE A 11 30.62 -38.05 -5.63
C PHE A 11 29.18 -37.79 -6.09
N ILE A 12 28.48 -38.82 -6.58
CA ILE A 12 27.06 -38.73 -6.99
C ILE A 12 26.12 -38.70 -5.77
N LEU A 13 26.52 -39.29 -4.65
CA LEU A 13 25.70 -39.32 -3.43
C LEU A 13 25.69 -37.99 -2.65
N LEU A 14 26.72 -37.16 -2.83
CA LEU A 14 26.83 -35.83 -2.19
C LEU A 14 25.92 -34.75 -2.82
N ILE A 15 25.34 -35.01 -4.00
CA ILE A 15 24.50 -34.05 -4.72
C ILE A 15 23.04 -34.09 -4.22
N LEU A 16 22.66 -35.10 -3.41
CA LEU A 16 21.27 -35.31 -2.99
C LEU A 16 20.89 -34.64 -1.65
N VAL A 17 21.78 -33.88 -1.00
CA VAL A 17 21.50 -33.25 0.30
C VAL A 17 21.44 -31.72 0.24
N SER A 18 21.52 -31.12 -0.94
CA SER A 18 21.17 -29.69 -1.11
C SER A 18 19.67 -29.50 -1.37
N CYS A 19 18.82 -30.21 -0.61
CA CYS A 19 17.44 -29.78 -0.43
C CYS A 19 17.50 -28.67 0.64
N GLY A 20 17.79 -27.45 0.18
CA GLY A 20 17.77 -26.28 1.04
C GLY A 20 16.42 -26.24 1.72
N LYS A 21 16.39 -26.24 3.05
CA LYS A 21 15.21 -25.87 3.80
C LYS A 21 14.79 -24.51 3.23
N GLU A 22 13.67 -24.46 2.51
CA GLU A 22 13.08 -23.18 2.14
C GLU A 22 13.01 -22.36 3.43
N LYS A 23 13.73 -21.24 3.49
CA LYS A 23 13.59 -20.33 4.62
C LYS A 23 12.11 -19.99 4.69
N GLU A 24 11.43 -20.41 5.75
CA GLU A 24 10.02 -20.10 5.93
C GLU A 24 9.86 -18.58 5.79
N ALA A 25 9.01 -18.19 4.84
CA ALA A 25 8.71 -16.78 4.59
C ALA A 25 8.11 -16.15 5.85
N ASN A 26 8.60 -14.97 6.23
CA ASN A 26 8.13 -14.28 7.42
C ASN A 26 6.79 -13.55 7.24
N PHE A 27 6.28 -13.47 6.01
CA PHE A 27 4.97 -12.94 5.67
C PHE A 27 4.18 -13.92 4.80
N THR A 28 2.89 -14.05 5.09
CA THR A 28 1.93 -14.83 4.32
C THR A 28 0.66 -14.00 4.06
N LEU A 29 0.28 -13.89 2.80
CA LEU A 29 -1.02 -13.39 2.36
C LEU A 29 -1.91 -14.59 2.04
N LYS A 30 -3.04 -14.73 2.75
CA LYS A 30 -4.13 -15.64 2.37
C LYS A 30 -5.28 -14.84 1.81
N GLY A 31 -6.03 -15.42 0.89
CA GLY A 31 -7.21 -14.73 0.41
C GLY A 31 -8.11 -15.56 -0.49
N SER A 32 -9.25 -14.97 -0.81
CA SER A 32 -10.23 -15.55 -1.73
C SER A 32 -10.83 -14.48 -2.64
N VAL A 33 -11.18 -14.89 -3.87
CA VAL A 33 -11.85 -14.02 -4.83
C VAL A 33 -13.17 -14.68 -5.22
N LYS A 34 -14.27 -14.23 -4.62
CA LYS A 34 -15.60 -14.78 -4.87
C LYS A 34 -15.97 -14.66 -6.34
N GLY A 35 -16.27 -15.79 -6.98
CA GLY A 35 -16.67 -15.86 -8.39
C GLY A 35 -15.51 -16.03 -9.37
N LEU A 36 -14.25 -16.06 -8.90
CA LEU A 36 -13.10 -16.33 -9.75
C LEU A 36 -12.92 -17.83 -9.99
N LYS A 37 -12.99 -18.26 -11.25
CA LYS A 37 -12.73 -19.67 -11.65
C LYS A 37 -11.31 -19.90 -12.15
N LYS A 38 -10.78 -18.93 -12.89
CA LYS A 38 -9.44 -18.95 -13.47
C LYS A 38 -8.85 -17.55 -13.46
N GLY A 39 -7.58 -17.42 -13.10
CA GLY A 39 -6.84 -16.16 -13.10
C GLY A 39 -5.44 -16.38 -12.56
N ILE A 40 -4.65 -15.31 -12.49
CA ILE A 40 -3.36 -15.32 -11.80
C ILE A 40 -3.40 -14.17 -10.79
N VAL A 41 -3.08 -14.48 -9.53
CA VAL A 41 -2.88 -13.47 -8.51
C VAL A 41 -1.39 -13.25 -8.30
N TYR A 42 -1.02 -11.99 -8.06
CA TYR A 42 0.35 -11.57 -7.79
C TYR A 42 0.39 -10.82 -6.48
N LEU A 43 1.43 -11.07 -5.69
CA LEU A 43 1.84 -10.23 -4.58
C LEU A 43 2.94 -9.32 -5.10
N GLN A 44 2.71 -8.01 -5.07
CA GLN A 44 3.60 -7.04 -5.68
C GLN A 44 4.01 -5.95 -4.70
N LYS A 45 5.13 -5.30 -5.00
CA LYS A 45 5.52 -4.02 -4.40
C LYS A 45 5.97 -3.03 -5.47
N ASN A 46 5.98 -1.75 -5.12
CA ASN A 46 6.68 -0.77 -5.94
C ASN A 46 8.19 -1.02 -5.83
N GLY A 47 8.86 -1.06 -6.98
CA GLY A 47 10.31 -1.00 -7.07
C GLY A 47 10.80 0.44 -7.08
N ASP A 48 12.02 0.65 -7.56
CA ASP A 48 12.55 2.01 -7.72
C ASP A 48 11.77 2.74 -8.83
N SER A 49 11.46 4.01 -8.57
CA SER A 49 10.70 4.91 -9.46
C SER A 49 9.30 4.39 -9.80
N THR A 50 9.08 3.91 -11.03
CA THR A 50 7.77 3.48 -11.56
C THR A 50 7.69 1.98 -11.82
N SER A 51 8.71 1.23 -11.40
CA SER A 51 8.76 -0.22 -11.61
C SER A 51 7.86 -0.96 -10.60
N ILE A 52 7.30 -2.09 -11.02
CA ILE A 52 6.55 -3.01 -10.16
C ILE A 52 7.37 -4.30 -10.05
N ILE A 53 7.50 -4.82 -8.84
CA ILE A 53 8.24 -6.05 -8.56
C ILE A 53 7.24 -7.11 -8.08
N ASP A 54 7.18 -8.23 -8.80
CA ASP A 54 6.46 -9.43 -8.40
C ASP A 54 7.25 -10.16 -7.30
N LEU A 55 6.64 -10.29 -6.12
CA LEU A 55 7.22 -10.97 -4.97
C LEU A 55 6.83 -12.44 -4.91
N ASP A 56 5.61 -12.75 -5.33
CA ASP A 56 5.07 -14.11 -5.46
C ASP A 56 3.86 -14.10 -6.40
N SER A 57 3.48 -15.27 -6.91
CA SER A 57 2.28 -15.42 -7.73
C SER A 57 1.67 -16.81 -7.60
N MET A 58 0.37 -16.89 -7.87
CA MET A 58 -0.34 -18.18 -7.87
C MET A 58 -1.38 -18.20 -8.99
N VAL A 59 -1.37 -19.29 -9.76
CA VAL A 59 -2.42 -19.56 -10.74
C VAL A 59 -3.64 -20.12 -10.01
N ILE A 60 -4.80 -19.52 -10.24
CA ILE A 60 -6.10 -19.97 -9.72
C ILE A 60 -6.77 -20.86 -10.77
N THR A 61 -7.15 -22.08 -10.38
CA THR A 61 -7.81 -23.08 -11.23
C THR A 61 -8.88 -23.84 -10.45
N GLY A 62 -9.98 -23.17 -10.14
CA GLY A 62 -11.12 -23.78 -9.43
C GLY A 62 -10.97 -23.87 -7.91
N GLN A 63 -9.77 -23.65 -7.33
CA GLN A 63 -9.63 -23.45 -5.89
C GLN A 63 -10.25 -22.12 -5.43
N PRO A 64 -10.92 -22.09 -4.25
CA PRO A 64 -11.55 -20.88 -3.72
C PRO A 64 -10.54 -19.89 -3.13
N GLU A 65 -9.39 -20.38 -2.69
CA GLU A 65 -8.41 -19.65 -1.90
C GLU A 65 -7.04 -19.66 -2.58
N PHE A 66 -6.24 -18.64 -2.28
CA PHE A 66 -4.84 -18.53 -2.67
C PHE A 66 -3.97 -18.23 -1.44
N THR A 67 -2.69 -18.57 -1.54
CA THR A 67 -1.67 -18.23 -0.54
C THR A 67 -0.45 -17.73 -1.27
N LEU A 68 0.03 -16.55 -0.88
CA LEU A 68 1.22 -15.91 -1.40
C LEU A 68 2.16 -15.60 -0.23
N LYS A 69 3.47 -15.67 -0.45
CA LYS A 69 4.49 -15.58 0.61
C LYS A 69 5.65 -14.69 0.18
N THR A 70 6.20 -13.93 1.12
CA THR A 70 7.44 -13.21 0.89
C THR A 70 8.18 -12.96 2.20
N ASN A 71 9.39 -12.41 2.12
CA ASN A 71 10.10 -11.88 3.27
C ASN A 71 10.05 -10.36 3.25
N ILE A 72 9.60 -9.76 4.34
CA ILE A 72 9.63 -8.32 4.57
C ILE A 72 10.44 -8.01 5.82
N ASP A 73 11.26 -6.96 5.76
CA ASP A 73 12.14 -6.57 6.86
C ASP A 73 11.40 -5.73 7.91
N GLU A 74 10.47 -4.89 7.43
CA GLU A 74 9.66 -3.94 8.19
C GLU A 74 8.29 -3.74 7.50
N PRO A 75 7.32 -3.08 8.17
CA PRO A 75 6.02 -2.80 7.60
C PRO A 75 6.10 -2.01 6.28
N ILE A 76 5.41 -2.48 5.24
CA ILE A 76 5.46 -1.89 3.89
C ILE A 76 4.14 -2.05 3.13
N LEU A 77 3.83 -1.09 2.26
CA LEU A 77 2.70 -1.20 1.34
C LEU A 77 2.99 -2.24 0.24
N LEU A 78 2.16 -3.26 0.18
CA LEU A 78 2.14 -4.28 -0.87
C LEU A 78 0.81 -4.21 -1.65
N TYR A 79 0.76 -4.91 -2.77
CA TYR A 79 -0.40 -4.96 -3.64
C TYR A 79 -0.77 -6.40 -3.94
N LEU A 80 -2.04 -6.74 -3.77
CA LEU A 80 -2.62 -7.94 -4.36
C LEU A 80 -3.17 -7.56 -5.73
N LYS A 81 -2.56 -8.08 -6.80
CA LYS A 81 -3.01 -7.88 -8.19
C LYS A 81 -3.70 -9.12 -8.73
N LEU A 82 -4.81 -8.94 -9.43
CA LEU A 82 -5.46 -9.96 -10.23
C LEU A 82 -5.22 -9.68 -11.71
N PHE A 83 -4.56 -10.60 -12.41
CA PHE A 83 -4.47 -10.54 -13.85
C PHE A 83 -5.68 -11.21 -14.49
N LYS A 84 -6.55 -10.39 -15.07
CA LYS A 84 -7.64 -10.79 -15.97
C LYS A 84 -7.29 -10.16 -17.32
N ASN A 85 -7.31 -10.95 -18.40
CA ASN A 85 -6.96 -10.45 -19.74
C ASN A 85 -8.11 -9.58 -20.31
N ASP A 86 -8.50 -8.53 -19.58
CA ASP A 86 -9.63 -7.63 -19.88
C ASP A 86 -9.20 -6.17 -20.10
N GLY A 87 -7.91 -5.87 -19.91
CA GLY A 87 -7.35 -4.53 -20.10
C GLY A 87 -7.55 -3.58 -18.91
N GLU A 88 -8.12 -4.06 -17.80
CA GLU A 88 -8.29 -3.27 -16.58
C GLU A 88 -7.27 -3.65 -15.50
N GLU A 89 -6.93 -2.69 -14.65
CA GLU A 89 -6.06 -2.93 -13.50
C GLU A 89 -6.87 -3.30 -12.26
N HIS A 90 -6.71 -4.57 -11.84
CA HIS A 90 -7.34 -5.09 -10.63
C HIS A 90 -6.28 -5.21 -9.54
N TYR A 91 -6.21 -4.26 -8.62
CA TYR A 91 -5.30 -4.31 -7.49
C TYR A 91 -5.91 -3.79 -6.19
N ILE A 92 -5.45 -4.36 -5.08
CA ILE A 92 -5.81 -3.96 -3.72
C ILE A 92 -4.52 -3.61 -2.99
N PRO A 93 -4.27 -2.33 -2.67
CA PRO A 93 -3.15 -1.94 -1.81
C PRO A 93 -3.44 -2.33 -0.37
N PHE A 94 -2.41 -2.77 0.36
CA PHE A 94 -2.52 -3.08 1.78
C PHE A 94 -1.17 -2.94 2.49
N PHE A 95 -1.18 -2.56 3.76
CA PHE A 95 0.00 -2.45 4.59
C PHE A 95 0.33 -3.80 5.22
N ALA A 96 1.40 -4.43 4.73
CA ALA A 96 1.89 -5.71 5.23
C ALA A 96 2.86 -5.52 6.40
N ASP A 97 2.84 -6.45 7.35
CA ASP A 97 3.88 -6.66 8.37
C ASP A 97 4.04 -8.18 8.56
N LYS A 98 5.15 -8.61 9.17
CA LYS A 98 5.47 -10.02 9.41
C LYS A 98 4.28 -10.73 10.05
N GLY A 99 4.01 -11.95 9.59
CA GLY A 99 2.87 -12.75 10.01
C GLY A 99 1.86 -12.94 8.88
N LEU A 100 0.56 -12.89 9.24
CA LEU A 100 -0.54 -13.24 8.37
C LEU A 100 -1.36 -12.00 8.02
N THR A 101 -1.66 -11.83 6.73
CA THR A 101 -2.71 -10.94 6.24
C THR A 101 -3.74 -11.77 5.47
N GLU A 102 -5.01 -11.47 5.67
CA GLU A 102 -6.13 -12.09 4.96
C GLU A 102 -6.86 -11.04 4.11
N ILE A 103 -7.03 -11.32 2.82
CA ILE A 103 -7.78 -10.45 1.90
C ILE A 103 -8.87 -11.25 1.19
N ASN A 104 -10.12 -10.85 1.41
CA ASN A 104 -11.27 -11.46 0.74
C ASN A 104 -11.99 -10.41 -0.09
N THR A 105 -12.22 -10.70 -1.37
CA THR A 105 -12.88 -9.77 -2.31
C THR A 105 -13.80 -10.52 -3.28
N SER A 106 -14.44 -9.81 -4.21
CA SER A 106 -15.27 -10.39 -5.28
C SER A 106 -14.67 -10.08 -6.65
N LEU A 107 -14.89 -10.97 -7.62
CA LEU A 107 -14.48 -10.71 -9.00
C LEU A 107 -15.20 -9.50 -9.61
N LYS A 108 -16.44 -9.22 -9.16
CA LYS A 108 -17.28 -8.15 -9.71
C LYS A 108 -16.73 -6.77 -9.38
N ASN A 109 -16.26 -6.58 -8.14
CA ASN A 109 -15.77 -5.31 -7.63
C ASN A 109 -14.42 -5.53 -6.91
N PHE A 110 -13.44 -6.10 -7.60
CA PHE A 110 -12.18 -6.56 -6.99
C PHE A 110 -11.52 -5.50 -6.10
N ASN A 111 -11.43 -4.28 -6.59
CA ASN A 111 -10.74 -3.18 -5.91
C ASN A 111 -11.54 -2.60 -4.72
N PHE A 112 -12.86 -2.85 -4.65
CA PHE A 112 -13.76 -2.15 -3.71
C PHE A 112 -14.44 -3.06 -2.69
N ASP A 113 -14.68 -4.34 -3.01
CA ASP A 113 -15.30 -5.30 -2.09
C ASP A 113 -14.28 -5.91 -1.10
N ALA A 114 -13.01 -5.50 -1.18
CA ALA A 114 -11.92 -6.04 -0.40
C ALA A 114 -12.14 -5.85 1.11
N LYS A 115 -12.03 -6.94 1.85
CA LYS A 115 -11.96 -6.96 3.31
C LYS A 115 -10.60 -7.46 3.72
N ILE A 116 -9.87 -6.63 4.47
CA ILE A 116 -8.50 -6.88 4.85
C ILE A 116 -8.45 -7.09 6.36
N ILE A 117 -7.89 -8.21 6.80
CA ILE A 117 -7.50 -8.45 8.19
C ILE A 117 -5.99 -8.53 8.18
N GLY A 118 -5.33 -7.51 8.71
CA GLY A 118 -3.89 -7.34 8.49
C GLY A 118 -3.16 -6.77 9.71
N SER A 119 -2.04 -6.12 9.42
CA SER A 119 -1.14 -5.50 10.39
C SER A 119 -1.80 -4.38 11.19
N LYS A 120 -1.14 -3.91 12.25
CA LYS A 120 -1.56 -2.70 12.99
C LYS A 120 -1.58 -1.47 12.08
N GLN A 121 -0.62 -1.39 11.15
CA GLN A 121 -0.53 -0.34 10.15
C GLN A 121 -1.73 -0.37 9.20
N GLN A 122 -2.19 -1.56 8.81
CA GLN A 122 -3.42 -1.70 8.02
C GLN A 122 -4.64 -1.16 8.78
N VAL A 123 -4.77 -1.47 10.08
CA VAL A 123 -5.89 -0.95 10.91
C VAL A 123 -5.88 0.58 10.94
N LEU A 124 -4.71 1.20 11.11
CA LEU A 124 -4.56 2.66 11.07
C LEU A 124 -4.86 3.23 9.69
N LEU A 125 -4.46 2.54 8.61
CA LEU A 125 -4.78 2.94 7.24
C LEU A 125 -6.29 2.87 6.99
N ASP A 126 -6.97 1.84 7.48
CA ASP A 126 -8.42 1.67 7.34
C ASP A 126 -9.18 2.77 8.11
N GLU A 127 -8.74 3.12 9.31
CA GLU A 127 -9.29 4.25 10.08
C GLU A 127 -9.12 5.57 9.31
N TYR A 128 -7.90 5.84 8.84
CA TYR A 128 -7.59 7.05 8.09
C TYR A 128 -8.41 7.16 6.81
N THR A 129 -8.39 6.12 5.98
CA THR A 129 -9.11 6.09 4.70
C THR A 129 -10.62 6.14 4.89
N GLY A 130 -11.15 5.53 5.96
CA GLY A 130 -12.53 5.64 6.38
C GLY A 130 -12.96 7.10 6.59
N ILE A 131 -12.13 7.91 7.26
CA ILE A 131 -12.38 9.35 7.41
C ILE A 131 -12.15 10.11 6.10
N MET A 132 -11.13 9.78 5.31
CA MET A 132 -10.89 10.41 4.01
C MET A 132 -12.05 10.23 3.03
N SER A 133 -12.74 9.09 3.08
CA SER A 133 -13.93 8.84 2.26
C SER A 133 -15.03 9.90 2.49
N LYS A 134 -15.20 10.37 3.73
CA LYS A 134 -16.19 11.40 4.07
C LYS A 134 -15.81 12.76 3.48
N PHE A 135 -14.52 13.11 3.56
CA PHE A 135 -14.00 14.33 2.91
C PHE A 135 -14.18 14.26 1.39
N ASN A 136 -13.93 13.10 0.79
CA ASN A 136 -14.10 12.91 -0.65
C ASN A 136 -15.57 13.06 -1.07
N ASN A 137 -16.51 12.47 -0.32
CA ASN A 137 -17.94 12.61 -0.58
C ASN A 137 -18.40 14.07 -0.50
N GLN A 138 -18.01 14.78 0.57
CA GLN A 138 -18.30 16.22 0.71
C GLN A 138 -17.71 17.05 -0.43
N ASN A 139 -16.52 16.69 -0.90
CA ASN A 139 -15.90 17.37 -2.03
C ASN A 139 -16.66 17.13 -3.34
N LEU A 140 -17.17 15.92 -3.56
CA LEU A 140 -18.00 15.61 -4.72
C LEU A 140 -19.31 16.39 -4.71
N GLU A 141 -19.98 16.50 -3.56
CA GLU A 141 -21.18 17.33 -3.39
C GLU A 141 -20.91 18.81 -3.72
N LEU A 142 -19.78 19.36 -3.25
CA LEU A 142 -19.38 20.74 -3.55
C LEU A 142 -19.06 20.94 -5.03
N ILE A 143 -18.40 19.97 -5.68
CA ILE A 143 -18.10 20.00 -7.11
C ILE A 143 -19.40 20.02 -7.93
N GLU A 144 -20.35 19.14 -7.60
CA GLU A 144 -21.65 19.06 -8.27
C GLU A 144 -22.42 20.38 -8.12
N ALA A 145 -22.54 20.89 -6.89
CA ALA A 145 -23.23 22.15 -6.62
C ALA A 145 -22.59 23.33 -7.37
N ASN A 146 -21.26 23.37 -7.41
CA ASN A 146 -20.53 24.45 -8.08
C ASN A 146 -20.70 24.40 -9.60
N PHE A 147 -20.71 23.19 -10.18
CA PHE A 147 -21.01 22.98 -11.59
C PHE A 147 -22.42 23.49 -11.96
N LEU A 148 -23.42 23.23 -11.12
CA LEU A 148 -24.79 23.71 -11.32
C LEU A 148 -24.89 25.24 -11.23
N ALA A 149 -24.21 25.86 -10.24
CA ALA A 149 -24.17 27.33 -10.10
C ALA A 149 -23.52 28.00 -11.31
N GLN A 150 -22.40 27.46 -11.80
CA GLN A 150 -21.73 27.96 -13.01
C GLN A 150 -22.62 27.83 -14.25
N LYS A 151 -23.33 26.70 -14.40
CA LYS A 151 -24.31 26.51 -15.48
C LYS A 151 -25.44 27.55 -15.43
N ALA A 152 -25.88 27.94 -14.24
CA ALA A 152 -26.87 28.98 -14.00
C ALA A 152 -26.30 30.42 -14.09
N LYS A 153 -24.98 30.58 -14.28
CA LYS A 153 -24.27 31.87 -14.22
C LYS A 153 -24.44 32.61 -12.89
N ASP A 154 -24.64 31.87 -11.80
CA ASP A 154 -24.73 32.41 -10.44
C ASP A 154 -23.34 32.51 -9.82
N SER A 155 -22.69 33.66 -10.02
CA SER A 155 -21.34 33.89 -9.52
C SER A 155 -21.27 33.96 -8.00
N ILE A 156 -22.31 34.46 -7.33
CA ILE A 156 -22.33 34.61 -5.86
C ILE A 156 -22.31 33.22 -5.19
N THR A 157 -23.16 32.31 -5.67
CA THR A 157 -23.19 30.93 -5.16
C THR A 157 -21.90 30.19 -5.50
N SER A 158 -21.39 30.35 -6.72
CA SER A 158 -20.11 29.76 -7.14
C SER A 158 -18.94 30.18 -6.23
N ASP A 159 -18.81 31.48 -5.92
CA ASP A 159 -17.75 31.99 -5.05
C ASP A 159 -17.86 31.45 -3.62
N SER A 160 -19.09 31.36 -3.09
CA SER A 160 -19.37 30.76 -1.79
C SER A 160 -18.96 29.29 -1.73
N LEU A 161 -19.28 28.50 -2.76
CA LEU A 161 -18.93 27.09 -2.85
C LEU A 161 -17.42 26.87 -2.97
N ASN A 162 -16.73 27.74 -3.72
CA ASN A 162 -15.27 27.72 -3.79
C ASN A 162 -14.63 27.95 -2.40
N ILE A 163 -15.14 28.90 -1.62
CA ILE A 163 -14.67 29.13 -0.24
C ILE A 163 -14.90 27.89 0.64
N GLN A 164 -16.05 27.22 0.50
CA GLN A 164 -16.34 25.99 1.24
C GLN A 164 -15.40 24.84 0.85
N SER A 165 -15.10 24.68 -0.44
CA SER A 165 -14.13 23.70 -0.93
C SER A 165 -12.73 23.95 -0.35
N GLN A 166 -12.28 25.20 -0.32
CA GLN A 166 -10.99 25.56 0.31
C GLN A 166 -10.95 25.27 1.81
N LYS A 167 -12.05 25.52 2.54
CA LYS A 167 -12.17 25.17 3.95
C LYS A 167 -12.15 23.65 4.16
N LEU A 168 -12.83 22.89 3.29
CA LEU A 168 -12.85 21.44 3.33
C LEU A 168 -11.44 20.86 3.13
N LEU A 169 -10.70 21.36 2.12
CA LEU A 169 -9.33 20.95 1.84
C LEU A 169 -8.39 21.22 3.04
N LYS A 170 -8.47 22.41 3.64
CA LYS A 170 -7.68 22.73 4.84
C LYS A 170 -7.98 21.78 5.99
N ARG A 171 -9.26 21.46 6.23
CA ARG A 171 -9.67 20.50 7.27
C ARG A 171 -9.17 19.10 6.99
N LYS A 172 -9.20 18.65 5.73
CA LYS A 172 -8.63 17.36 5.31
C LYS A 172 -7.15 17.29 5.66
N TYR A 173 -6.36 18.29 5.28
CA TYR A 173 -4.93 18.33 5.61
C TYR A 173 -4.64 18.44 7.09
N SER A 174 -5.38 19.27 7.83
CA SER A 174 -5.25 19.33 9.30
C SER A 174 -5.50 17.98 9.94
N TYR A 175 -6.51 17.22 9.48
CA TYR A 175 -6.77 15.88 9.96
C TYR A 175 -5.60 14.94 9.64
N SER A 176 -5.11 14.91 8.41
CA SER A 176 -4.00 14.05 7.99
C SER A 176 -2.70 14.35 8.76
N ILE A 177 -2.39 15.63 8.99
CA ILE A 177 -1.24 16.05 9.80
C ILE A 177 -1.42 15.57 11.25
N GLN A 178 -2.57 15.84 11.87
CA GLN A 178 -2.82 15.43 13.25
C GLN A 178 -2.79 13.91 13.42
N PHE A 179 -3.34 13.17 12.45
CA PHE A 179 -3.33 11.71 12.45
C PHE A 179 -1.90 11.17 12.39
N ALA A 180 -1.05 11.73 11.54
CA ALA A 180 0.36 11.37 11.47
C ALA A 180 1.10 11.71 12.78
N LEU A 181 0.88 12.90 13.36
CA LEU A 181 1.48 13.30 14.64
C LEU A 181 1.06 12.39 15.80
N ASN A 182 -0.19 11.94 15.82
CA ASN A 182 -0.71 11.07 16.87
C ASN A 182 -0.24 9.62 16.76
N ASN A 183 0.29 9.21 15.60
CA ASN A 183 0.78 7.85 15.32
C ASN A 183 2.27 7.89 14.94
N ASN A 184 3.05 8.75 15.62
CA ASN A 184 4.46 9.03 15.31
C ASN A 184 5.43 7.86 15.54
N ASP A 185 4.94 6.78 16.13
CA ASP A 185 5.60 5.51 16.38
C ASP A 185 5.20 4.42 15.36
N SER A 186 4.47 4.79 14.31
CA SER A 186 4.06 3.90 13.21
C SER A 186 4.58 4.38 11.85
N GLU A 187 4.88 3.45 10.95
CA GLU A 187 5.25 3.69 9.55
C GLU A 187 4.15 4.43 8.75
N ILE A 188 2.91 4.41 9.25
CA ILE A 188 1.79 5.17 8.69
C ILE A 188 2.06 6.67 8.75
N ALA A 189 2.68 7.20 9.80
CA ALA A 189 2.92 8.64 9.92
C ALA A 189 3.82 9.19 8.79
N PRO A 190 5.03 8.66 8.54
CA PRO A 190 5.84 9.14 7.43
C PRO A 190 5.24 8.78 6.05
N TYR A 191 4.53 7.67 5.93
CA TYR A 191 3.81 7.32 4.69
C TYR A 191 2.78 8.38 4.33
N LEU A 192 1.91 8.77 5.27
CA LEU A 192 0.88 9.78 5.04
C LEU A 192 1.51 11.15 4.75
N ALA A 193 2.57 11.53 5.48
CA ALA A 193 3.25 12.80 5.23
C ALA A 193 3.87 12.86 3.83
N LEU A 194 4.41 11.74 3.33
CA LEU A 194 5.04 11.68 2.01
C LEU A 194 4.02 11.70 0.87
N TYR A 195 2.90 10.98 1.00
CA TYR A 195 1.98 10.73 -0.12
C TYR A 195 0.65 11.47 -0.04
N GLU A 196 0.17 11.83 1.15
CA GLU A 196 -1.13 12.49 1.34
C GLU A 196 -1.02 14.01 1.56
N LEU A 197 0.18 14.51 1.86
CA LEU A 197 0.44 15.93 2.14
C LEU A 197 1.31 16.68 1.12
N PRO A 198 1.44 16.30 -0.18
CA PRO A 198 2.41 16.93 -1.08
C PRO A 198 2.15 18.42 -1.35
N ALA A 199 0.93 18.91 -1.13
CA ALA A 199 0.58 20.34 -1.26
C ALA A 199 0.35 21.04 0.11
N ALA A 200 0.66 20.37 1.21
CA ALA A 200 0.66 21.01 2.52
C ALA A 200 1.84 21.99 2.64
N ASN A 201 1.74 22.95 3.55
CA ASN A 201 2.88 23.81 3.86
C ASN A 201 4.04 22.94 4.38
N PRO A 202 5.28 23.09 3.83
CA PRO A 202 6.44 22.30 4.23
C PRO A 202 6.67 22.21 5.73
N ILE A 203 6.40 23.28 6.47
CA ILE A 203 6.55 23.35 7.95
C ILE A 203 5.79 22.21 8.65
N TYR A 204 4.62 21.82 8.15
CA TYR A 204 3.86 20.72 8.75
C TYR A 204 4.45 19.35 8.44
N ILE A 205 5.03 19.19 7.25
CA ILE A 205 5.72 17.95 6.86
C ILE A 205 6.96 17.78 7.74
N ASP A 206 7.70 18.86 7.98
CA ASP A 206 8.88 18.87 8.84
C ASP A 206 8.48 18.59 10.30
N SER A 207 7.36 19.15 10.75
CA SER A 207 6.81 18.90 12.09
C SER A 207 6.46 17.42 12.30
N VAL A 208 5.83 16.78 11.29
CA VAL A 208 5.56 15.34 11.33
C VAL A 208 6.86 14.56 11.43
N TYR A 209 7.83 14.83 10.55
CA TYR A 209 9.12 14.13 10.56
C TYR A 209 9.88 14.28 11.88
N ASN A 210 9.94 15.50 12.42
CA ASN A 210 10.62 15.78 13.68
C ASN A 210 9.97 15.05 14.86
N GLY A 211 8.64 14.94 14.84
CA GLY A 211 7.85 14.23 15.84
C GLY A 211 7.98 12.71 15.78
N LEU A 212 8.52 12.12 14.69
CA LEU A 212 8.73 10.68 14.58
C LEU A 212 9.72 10.15 15.61
N THR A 213 9.45 8.94 16.10
CA THR A 213 10.41 8.19 16.93
C THR A 213 11.67 7.84 16.14
N ASP A 214 12.78 7.60 16.84
CA ASP A 214 14.06 7.27 16.19
C ASP A 214 14.01 5.96 15.38
N SER A 215 13.18 4.99 15.81
CA SER A 215 12.95 3.77 15.04
C SER A 215 12.24 4.07 13.73
N ILE A 216 11.18 4.89 13.76
CA ILE A 216 10.42 5.24 12.56
C ILE A 216 11.23 6.15 11.63
N LYS A 217 12.06 7.06 12.12
CA LYS A 217 13.00 7.83 11.28
C LYS A 217 13.95 6.93 10.48
N LYS A 218 14.33 5.77 11.05
CA LYS A 218 15.22 4.79 10.40
C LYS A 218 14.48 3.79 9.51
N SER A 219 13.15 3.77 9.54
CA SER A 219 12.32 2.92 8.68
C SER A 219 12.39 3.34 7.21
N PHE A 220 11.93 2.48 6.31
CA PHE A 220 11.81 2.78 4.87
C PHE A 220 11.10 4.12 4.61
N TYR A 221 9.88 4.29 5.13
CA TYR A 221 9.12 5.52 4.90
C TYR A 221 9.70 6.73 5.63
N GLY A 222 10.29 6.54 6.82
CA GLY A 222 10.98 7.63 7.52
C GLY A 222 12.17 8.17 6.73
N LYS A 223 12.99 7.27 6.16
CA LYS A 223 14.11 7.65 5.27
C LYS A 223 13.61 8.35 4.01
N LYS A 224 12.56 7.82 3.37
CA LYS A 224 11.98 8.43 2.17
C LYS A 224 11.43 9.83 2.44
N LEU A 225 10.79 10.03 3.59
CA LEU A 225 10.33 11.35 3.99
C LEU A 225 11.50 12.31 4.23
N ASN A 226 12.57 11.86 4.89
CA ASN A 226 13.78 12.67 5.07
C ASN A 226 14.44 13.05 3.73
N GLU A 227 14.55 12.10 2.80
CA GLU A 227 15.04 12.35 1.43
C GLU A 227 14.19 13.40 0.71
N TYR A 228 12.86 13.31 0.83
CA TYR A 228 11.93 14.30 0.28
C TYR A 228 12.08 15.69 0.93
N ILE A 229 12.27 15.75 2.25
CA ILE A 229 12.48 17.03 2.96
C ILE A 229 13.75 17.71 2.45
N ASN A 230 14.86 16.98 2.43
CA ASN A 230 16.18 17.51 2.02
C ASN A 230 16.24 17.89 0.54
N SER A 231 15.48 17.21 -0.33
CA SER A 231 15.47 17.55 -1.77
C SER A 231 14.75 18.87 -2.07
N ARG A 232 13.82 19.30 -1.21
CA ARG A 232 13.20 20.63 -1.30
C ARG A 232 14.18 21.73 -0.91
N GLU A 233 14.93 21.53 0.18
CA GLU A 233 15.93 22.50 0.66
C GLU A 233 17.07 22.72 -0.34
N ALA A 234 17.38 21.75 -1.20
CA ALA A 234 18.41 21.87 -2.22
C ALA A 234 17.98 22.68 -3.47
N ILE A 235 16.69 23.01 -3.60
CA ILE A 235 16.11 23.77 -4.72
C ILE A 235 15.88 25.25 -4.36
N GLU A 236 15.86 25.58 -3.07
CA GLU A 236 15.81 26.96 -2.53
C GLU A 236 17.22 27.57 -2.39
#